data_AF-A0A849QCX0-F1
#
_entry.id   AF-A0A849QCX0-F1
#
_cell.length_a   1.000
_cell.length_b   1.000
_cell.length_c   1.000
_cell.angle_alpha   90.00
_cell.angle_beta   90.00
_cell.angle_gamma   90.00
#
_symmetry.space_group_name_H-M   'P 1'
#
loop_
_entity.id
_entity.type
_entity.pdbx_description
1 polymer ?
#
loop_
_entity_poly.entity_id
_entity_poly.type
_entity_poly.pdbx_seq_one_letter_code
_entity_poly.pdbx_strand_id
1 'polypeptide(L)'
;IISDSKLKKKQKLDITLPSGYSIERKVSIPVKAIITEFDEIKYEKDVAAIITPQCCPVCSRKAGGYYESTVQLRGSDKNVQKLKSYIEKRIAETEKENDSIFITKTENKQGMINIYLSSLKFARKLSKEIVSKFDITDHKESFSHYGINDGKELKRTTHLLRCE
;
A
#
# COMPACT_ATOMS: atom_id res chain seq x y z
N ILE A 1 20.58 3.54 -2.78
CA ILE A 1 21.45 2.50 -2.20
C ILE A 1 20.91 1.16 -2.68
N ILE A 2 21.50 0.58 -3.73
CA ILE A 2 21.16 -0.76 -4.19
C ILE A 2 22.17 -1.68 -3.52
N SER A 3 21.78 -2.29 -2.41
CA SER A 3 22.58 -3.31 -1.72
C SER A 3 22.21 -4.68 -2.28
N ASP A 4 23.02 -5.18 -3.22
CA ASP A 4 22.86 -6.54 -3.74
C ASP A 4 23.73 -7.56 -2.98
N SER A 5 23.26 -8.79 -3.00
CA SER A 5 23.25 -9.81 -1.95
C SER A 5 24.45 -10.77 -1.97
N LYS A 6 25.65 -10.30 -2.35
CA LYS A 6 26.88 -11.13 -2.38
C LYS A 6 28.14 -10.45 -1.82
N LEU A 7 27.99 -9.51 -0.90
CA LEU A 7 29.13 -8.90 -0.20
C LEU A 7 29.46 -9.72 1.05
N LYS A 8 30.74 -10.10 1.22
CA LYS A 8 31.23 -10.67 2.50
C LYS A 8 30.93 -9.64 3.60
N LYS A 9 30.63 -10.09 4.83
CA LYS A 9 30.11 -9.33 6.00
C LYS A 9 30.74 -7.94 6.33
N LYS A 10 31.77 -7.45 5.63
CA LYS A 10 32.45 -6.17 5.84
C LYS A 10 32.59 -5.28 4.59
N GLN A 11 31.95 -5.61 3.47
CA GLN A 11 32.04 -4.82 2.24
C GLN A 11 30.74 -4.04 2.01
N LYS A 12 30.88 -2.75 1.70
CA LYS A 12 29.78 -1.84 1.38
C LYS A 12 29.95 -1.38 -0.07
N LEU A 13 28.86 -1.41 -0.84
CA LEU A 13 28.82 -0.88 -2.20
C LEU A 13 27.99 0.40 -2.20
N ASP A 14 28.65 1.52 -2.48
CA ASP A 14 28.00 2.82 -2.64
C ASP A 14 27.95 3.16 -4.14
N ILE A 15 26.73 3.43 -4.66
CA ILE A 15 26.49 3.82 -6.05
C ILE A 15 25.92 5.23 -6.04
N THR A 16 26.65 6.17 -6.63
CA THR A 16 26.21 7.57 -6.79
C THR A 16 25.75 7.80 -8.22
N LEU A 17 24.48 8.20 -8.39
CA LEU A 17 23.95 8.59 -9.69
C LEU A 17 24.26 10.07 -9.96
N PRO A 18 24.64 10.44 -11.18
CA PRO A 18 24.73 11.85 -11.55
C PRO A 18 23.32 12.48 -11.58
N SER A 19 23.20 13.74 -11.17
CA SER A 19 21.93 14.48 -11.22
C SER A 19 21.50 14.76 -12.68
N GLY A 20 20.19 14.75 -12.94
CA GLY A 20 19.62 15.19 -14.23
C GLY A 20 18.99 14.12 -15.14
N TYR A 21 18.86 12.87 -14.71
CA TYR A 21 18.26 11.81 -15.53
C TYR A 21 16.77 11.57 -15.19
N SER A 22 15.90 11.63 -16.20
CA SER A 22 14.55 11.05 -16.19
C SER A 22 14.62 9.61 -16.68
N ILE A 23 14.19 8.64 -15.87
CA ILE A 23 14.29 7.21 -16.18
C ILE A 23 12.89 6.66 -16.52
N GLU A 24 12.44 6.93 -17.74
CA GLU A 24 11.17 6.40 -18.26
C GLU A 24 11.32 5.03 -18.92
N ARG A 25 12.54 4.65 -19.28
CA ARG A 25 12.89 3.39 -19.94
C ARG A 25 14.11 2.76 -19.31
N LYS A 26 14.41 1.52 -19.70
CA LYS A 26 15.67 0.87 -19.33
C LYS A 26 16.84 1.71 -19.84
N VAL A 27 17.70 2.16 -18.95
CA VAL A 27 18.87 2.99 -19.27
C VAL A 27 20.14 2.35 -18.73
N SER A 28 21.23 2.56 -19.44
CA SER A 28 22.59 2.23 -18.99
C SER A 28 23.29 3.54 -18.64
N ILE A 29 23.68 3.71 -17.39
CA ILE A 29 24.30 4.93 -16.88
C ILE A 29 25.71 4.60 -16.39
N PRO A 30 26.75 5.34 -16.81
CA PRO A 30 28.07 5.20 -16.22
C PRO A 30 28.03 5.69 -14.77
N VAL A 31 28.43 4.83 -13.84
CA VAL A 31 28.54 5.14 -12.42
C VAL A 31 29.92 4.75 -11.92
N LYS A 32 30.39 5.46 -10.91
CA LYS A 32 31.62 5.11 -10.22
C LYS A 32 31.29 4.12 -9.10
N ALA A 33 31.85 2.91 -9.18
CA ALA A 33 31.72 1.91 -8.13
C ALA A 33 32.94 1.97 -7.21
N ILE A 34 32.68 2.15 -5.91
CA ILE A 34 33.69 2.17 -4.86
C ILE A 34 33.45 0.97 -3.95
N ILE A 35 34.46 0.12 -3.77
CA ILE A 35 34.45 -0.98 -2.82
C ILE A 35 35.37 -0.61 -1.66
N THR A 36 34.81 -0.51 -0.46
CA THR A 36 35.57 -0.26 0.76
C THR A 36 35.69 -1.52 1.62
N GLU A 37 36.82 -1.66 2.29
CA GLU A 37 37.05 -2.69 3.30
C GLU A 37 37.72 -2.02 4.51
N PHE A 38 37.13 -2.11 5.71
CA PHE A 38 37.59 -1.39 6.91
C PHE A 38 37.72 0.13 6.72
N ASP A 39 36.74 0.74 6.05
CA ASP A 39 36.72 2.18 5.74
C ASP A 39 37.84 2.68 4.79
N GLU A 40 38.65 1.77 4.25
CA GLU A 40 39.64 2.07 3.20
C GLU A 40 39.10 1.71 1.81
N ILE A 41 39.32 2.60 0.83
CA ILE A 41 38.97 2.35 -0.58
C ILE A 41 39.94 1.33 -1.16
N LYS A 42 39.41 0.16 -1.58
CA LYS A 42 40.22 -0.89 -2.21
C LYS A 42 40.12 -0.91 -3.73
N TYR A 43 38.96 -0.57 -4.27
CA TYR A 43 38.73 -0.57 -5.71
C TYR A 43 37.82 0.59 -6.09
N GLU A 44 38.24 1.33 -7.12
CA GLU A 44 37.47 2.39 -7.75
C GLU A 44 37.44 2.11 -9.26
N LYS A 45 36.25 1.97 -9.84
CA LYS A 45 36.11 1.72 -11.28
C LYS A 45 34.83 2.33 -11.83
N ASP A 46 34.92 2.85 -13.05
CA ASP A 46 33.75 3.24 -13.82
C ASP A 46 33.06 1.98 -14.38
N VAL A 47 31.78 1.82 -14.05
CA VAL A 47 30.95 0.70 -14.46
C VAL A 47 29.63 1.19 -15.03
N ALA A 48 29.01 0.39 -15.88
CA ALA A 48 27.68 0.70 -16.40
C ALA A 48 26.60 0.10 -15.48
N ALA A 49 25.81 0.95 -14.82
CA ALA A 49 24.61 0.52 -14.10
C ALA A 49 23.41 0.46 -15.04
N ILE A 50 22.70 -0.67 -15.03
CA ILE A 50 21.45 -0.83 -15.76
C ILE A 50 20.29 -0.53 -14.82
N ILE A 51 19.54 0.52 -15.09
CA ILE A 51 18.34 0.88 -14.33
C ILE A 51 17.13 0.51 -15.17
N THR A 52 16.26 -0.32 -14.61
CA THR A 52 14.99 -0.72 -15.25
C THR A 52 13.84 -0.19 -14.40
N PRO A 53 13.00 0.72 -14.92
CA PRO A 53 11.82 1.16 -14.18
C PRO A 53 10.87 -0.01 -13.99
N GLN A 54 10.35 -0.17 -12.77
CA GLN A 54 9.36 -1.19 -12.43
C GLN A 54 8.20 -0.54 -11.70
N CYS A 55 6.99 -1.08 -11.89
CA CYS A 55 5.82 -0.64 -11.16
C CYS A 55 5.99 -1.00 -9.68
N CYS A 56 5.79 -0.03 -8.80
CA CYS A 56 5.87 -0.28 -7.37
C CYS A 56 4.79 -1.30 -6.95
N PRO A 57 5.03 -2.18 -5.96
CA PRO A 57 4.05 -3.19 -5.55
C PRO A 57 2.69 -2.59 -5.16
N VAL A 58 2.69 -1.43 -4.51
CA VAL A 58 1.47 -0.70 -4.14
C VAL A 58 0.72 -0.20 -5.37
N CYS A 59 1.44 0.39 -6.33
CA CYS A 59 0.93 0.90 -7.60
C CYS A 59 0.27 -0.23 -8.40
N SER A 60 0.93 -1.38 -8.46
CA SER A 60 0.40 -2.60 -9.09
C SER A 60 -0.89 -3.08 -8.41
N ARG A 61 -0.94 -3.10 -7.07
CA ARG A 61 -2.16 -3.46 -6.31
C ARG A 61 -3.32 -2.50 -6.56
N LYS A 62 -3.05 -1.18 -6.59
CA LYS A 62 -4.05 -0.16 -6.91
C LYS A 62 -4.64 -0.38 -8.30
N ALA A 63 -3.79 -0.53 -9.31
CA ALA A 63 -4.22 -0.77 -10.69
C ALA A 63 -4.97 -2.11 -10.86
N GLY A 64 -4.54 -3.15 -10.15
CA GLY A 64 -5.15 -4.48 -10.19
C GLY A 64 -6.45 -4.62 -9.40
N GLY A 65 -6.97 -3.57 -8.78
CA GLY A 65 -8.20 -3.64 -7.99
C GLY A 65 -8.07 -4.50 -6.73
N TYR A 66 -6.87 -4.62 -6.17
CA TYR A 66 -6.60 -5.42 -4.98
C TYR A 66 -7.30 -4.84 -3.74
N TYR A 67 -7.99 -5.66 -2.98
CA TYR A 67 -8.52 -5.31 -1.66
C TYR A 67 -8.61 -6.53 -0.75
N GLU A 68 -8.44 -6.30 0.54
CA GLU A 68 -8.57 -7.31 1.60
C GLU A 68 -9.90 -7.17 2.36
N SER A 69 -10.46 -5.96 2.40
CA SER A 69 -11.65 -5.69 3.17
C SER A 69 -12.61 -4.70 2.51
N THR A 70 -13.87 -4.74 2.90
CA THR A 70 -14.91 -3.82 2.46
C THR A 70 -15.63 -3.25 3.68
N VAL A 71 -15.70 -1.92 3.79
CA VAL A 71 -16.56 -1.24 4.77
C VAL A 71 -17.87 -0.89 4.07
N GLN A 72 -18.95 -1.52 4.50
CA GLN A 72 -20.29 -1.34 3.96
C GLN A 72 -21.12 -0.46 4.89
N LEU A 73 -21.55 0.70 4.39
CA LEU A 73 -22.40 1.65 5.11
C LEU A 73 -23.85 1.45 4.68
N ARG A 74 -24.75 1.39 5.66
CA ARG A 74 -26.21 1.38 5.44
C ARG A 74 -26.87 2.34 6.41
N GLY A 75 -27.91 3.04 5.98
CA GLY A 75 -28.62 4.01 6.82
C GLY A 75 -29.26 5.11 6.00
N SER A 76 -29.64 6.19 6.67
CA SER A 76 -30.08 7.41 6.02
C SER A 76 -28.94 8.03 5.18
N ASP A 77 -29.28 8.61 4.02
CA ASP A 77 -28.29 9.19 3.10
C ASP A 77 -27.37 10.20 3.81
N LYS A 78 -27.94 11.03 4.68
CA LYS A 78 -27.19 12.03 5.46
C LYS A 78 -26.09 11.38 6.30
N ASN A 79 -26.43 10.33 7.06
CA ASN A 79 -25.48 9.69 7.96
C ASN A 79 -24.46 8.84 7.21
N VAL A 80 -24.88 8.16 6.15
CA VAL A 80 -23.99 7.41 5.26
C VAL A 80 -22.96 8.34 4.60
N GLN A 81 -23.36 9.50 4.08
CA GLN A 81 -22.42 10.45 3.48
C GLN A 81 -21.46 11.07 4.50
N LYS A 82 -21.93 11.35 5.72
CA LYS A 82 -21.10 11.83 6.83
C LYS A 82 -20.02 10.79 7.18
N LEU A 83 -20.41 9.53 7.33
CA LEU A 83 -19.49 8.42 7.61
C LEU A 83 -18.51 8.17 6.46
N LYS A 84 -18.98 8.18 5.21
CA LYS A 84 -18.12 8.07 4.02
C LYS A 84 -17.02 9.13 4.03
N SER A 85 -17.40 10.40 4.23
CA SER A 85 -16.46 11.52 4.26
C SER A 85 -15.43 11.38 5.36
N TYR A 86 -15.86 10.92 6.55
CA TYR A 86 -14.96 10.63 7.66
C TYR A 86 -13.96 9.52 7.33
N ILE A 87 -14.44 8.40 6.76
CA ILE A 87 -13.63 7.26 6.36
C ILE A 87 -12.59 7.66 5.32
N GLU A 88 -13.02 8.35 4.25
CA GLU A 88 -12.15 8.80 3.16
C GLU A 88 -11.05 9.72 3.68
N LYS A 89 -11.39 10.68 4.55
CA LYS A 89 -10.41 11.56 5.20
C LYS A 89 -9.42 10.77 6.05
N ARG A 90 -9.91 9.88 6.91
CA ARG A 90 -9.09 9.09 7.84
C ARG A 90 -8.11 8.17 7.09
N ILE A 91 -8.53 7.63 5.94
CA ILE A 91 -7.67 6.83 5.07
C ILE A 91 -6.64 7.71 4.37
N ALA A 92 -7.04 8.84 3.79
CA ALA A 92 -6.11 9.75 3.13
C ALA A 92 -5.02 10.28 4.08
N GLU A 93 -5.35 10.50 5.36
CA GLU A 93 -4.36 10.83 6.40
C GLU A 93 -3.40 9.67 6.67
N THR A 94 -3.92 8.45 6.75
CA THR A 94 -3.10 7.25 6.99
C THR A 94 -2.20 6.92 5.79
N GLU A 95 -2.69 7.11 4.58
CA GLU A 95 -1.98 6.82 3.33
C GLU A 95 -0.70 7.67 3.19
N LYS A 96 -0.70 8.89 3.75
CA LYS A 96 0.50 9.75 3.79
C LYS A 96 1.63 9.16 4.65
N GLU A 97 1.28 8.43 5.70
CA GLU A 97 2.23 7.78 6.61
C GLU A 97 2.56 6.34 6.17
N ASN A 98 1.62 5.68 5.51
CA ASN A 98 1.73 4.30 5.06
C ASN A 98 0.93 4.09 3.76
N ASP A 99 1.64 4.17 2.63
CA ASP A 99 1.09 4.06 1.27
C ASP A 99 0.44 2.70 0.95
N SER A 100 0.71 1.66 1.76
CA SER A 100 0.07 0.36 1.62
C SER A 100 -1.41 0.35 2.04
N ILE A 101 -1.88 1.39 2.73
CA ILE A 101 -3.27 1.59 3.14
C ILE A 101 -3.94 2.57 2.20
N PHE A 102 -4.85 2.08 1.35
CA PHE A 102 -5.53 2.88 0.35
C PHE A 102 -6.95 2.37 0.07
N ILE A 103 -7.78 3.25 -0.50
CA ILE A 103 -9.07 2.89 -1.08
C ILE A 103 -8.84 2.36 -2.49
N THR A 104 -9.30 1.15 -2.74
CA THR A 104 -9.23 0.53 -4.07
C THR A 104 -10.34 1.07 -4.97
N LYS A 105 -11.56 1.14 -4.43
CA LYS A 105 -12.72 1.75 -5.09
C LYS A 105 -13.80 2.06 -4.04
N THR A 106 -14.71 2.96 -4.39
CA THR A 106 -15.95 3.20 -3.66
C THR A 106 -17.13 2.94 -4.62
N GLU A 107 -18.09 2.14 -4.19
CA GLU A 107 -19.25 1.75 -4.99
C GLU A 107 -20.53 2.12 -4.24
N ASN A 108 -21.47 2.77 -4.93
CA ASN A 108 -22.81 3.04 -4.40
C ASN A 108 -23.80 2.13 -5.12
N LYS A 109 -24.44 1.22 -4.37
CA LYS A 109 -25.37 0.22 -4.92
C LYS A 109 -26.56 0.06 -3.99
N GLN A 110 -27.76 0.27 -4.55
CA GLN A 110 -29.03 0.05 -3.83
C GLN A 110 -29.13 0.80 -2.49
N GLY A 111 -28.67 2.06 -2.44
CA GLY A 111 -28.69 2.88 -1.22
C GLY A 111 -27.65 2.46 -0.17
N MET A 112 -26.64 1.67 -0.56
CA MET A 112 -25.55 1.25 0.31
C MET A 112 -24.22 1.68 -0.32
N ILE A 113 -23.30 2.15 0.52
CA ILE A 113 -21.96 2.52 0.09
C ILE A 113 -20.97 1.45 0.53
N ASN A 114 -20.26 0.86 -0.44
CA ASN A 114 -19.19 -0.09 -0.21
C ASN A 114 -17.84 0.58 -0.48
N ILE A 115 -16.97 0.64 0.53
CA ILE A 115 -15.62 1.18 0.43
C ILE A 115 -14.65 0.01 0.51
N TYR A 116 -13.89 -0.20 -0.56
CA TYR A 116 -12.95 -1.32 -0.69
C TYR A 116 -11.57 -0.88 -0.23
N LEU A 117 -10.97 -1.61 0.71
CA LEU A 117 -9.73 -1.26 1.38
C LEU A 117 -8.64 -2.31 1.18
N SER A 118 -7.42 -1.82 0.97
CA SER A 118 -6.23 -2.64 0.78
C SER A 118 -5.79 -3.43 2.01
N SER A 119 -6.25 -3.07 3.22
CA SER A 119 -5.81 -3.67 4.48
C SER A 119 -6.95 -4.04 5.42
N LEU A 120 -7.06 -5.34 5.76
CA LEU A 120 -7.99 -5.85 6.76
C LEU A 120 -7.69 -5.31 8.16
N LYS A 121 -6.41 -5.28 8.55
CA LYS A 121 -6.01 -4.83 9.89
C LYS A 121 -6.44 -3.38 10.13
N PHE A 122 -6.26 -2.53 9.12
CA PHE A 122 -6.70 -1.15 9.19
C PHE A 122 -8.24 -1.05 9.18
N ALA A 123 -8.93 -1.78 8.30
CA ALA A 123 -10.39 -1.77 8.23
C ALA A 123 -11.06 -2.15 9.57
N ARG A 124 -10.52 -3.18 10.26
CA ARG A 124 -10.97 -3.56 11.63
C ARG A 124 -10.79 -2.44 12.64
N LYS A 125 -9.61 -1.80 12.65
CA LYS A 125 -9.32 -0.68 13.55
C LYS A 125 -10.26 0.49 13.28
N LEU A 126 -10.42 0.85 12.01
CA LEU A 126 -11.29 1.93 11.57
C LEU A 126 -12.76 1.66 11.92
N SER A 127 -13.25 0.44 11.70
CA SER A 127 -14.65 0.09 12.03
C SER A 127 -14.93 0.20 13.53
N LYS A 128 -14.00 -0.26 14.38
CA LYS A 128 -14.10 -0.06 15.84
C LYS A 128 -14.07 1.41 16.24
N GLU A 129 -13.19 2.20 15.59
CA GLU A 129 -13.11 3.64 15.81
C GLU A 129 -14.43 4.33 15.44
N ILE A 130 -15.07 3.96 14.34
CA ILE A 130 -16.35 4.52 13.90
C ILE A 130 -17.46 4.17 14.89
N VAL A 131 -17.58 2.89 15.29
CA VAL A 131 -18.56 2.46 16.29
C VAL A 131 -18.42 3.23 17.60
N SER A 132 -17.20 3.63 17.99
CA SER A 132 -16.96 4.42 19.21
C SER A 132 -17.30 5.91 19.10
N LYS A 133 -17.38 6.46 17.88
CA LYS A 133 -17.50 7.91 17.62
C LYS A 133 -18.84 8.32 17.03
N PHE A 134 -19.61 7.37 16.50
CA PHE A 134 -20.84 7.62 15.77
C PHE A 134 -21.93 6.68 16.26
N ASP A 135 -23.19 7.09 16.07
CA ASP A 135 -24.36 6.30 16.42
C ASP A 135 -24.55 5.16 15.41
N ILE A 136 -23.80 4.07 15.63
CA ILE A 136 -23.88 2.84 14.84
C ILE A 136 -24.80 1.85 15.56
N THR A 137 -25.91 1.50 14.93
CA THR A 137 -26.93 0.61 15.51
C THR A 137 -26.61 -0.87 15.34
N ASP A 138 -25.86 -1.24 14.29
CA ASP A 138 -25.40 -2.61 14.08
C ASP A 138 -24.02 -2.62 13.42
N HIS A 139 -23.10 -3.42 13.95
CA HIS A 139 -21.79 -3.69 13.36
C HIS A 139 -21.57 -5.19 13.23
N LYS A 140 -21.36 -5.67 12.00
CA LYS A 140 -21.13 -7.08 11.70
C LYS A 140 -19.88 -7.28 10.86
N GLU A 141 -19.11 -8.29 11.20
CA GLU A 141 -17.95 -8.74 10.42
C GLU A 141 -18.27 -10.09 9.78
N SER A 142 -18.06 -10.21 8.47
CA SER A 142 -18.23 -11.46 7.73
C SER A 142 -17.05 -11.73 6.81
N PHE A 143 -16.79 -13.00 6.51
CA PHE A 143 -15.67 -13.42 5.67
C PHE A 143 -16.17 -14.17 4.46
N SER A 144 -15.50 -13.96 3.33
CA SER A 144 -15.69 -14.73 2.11
C SER A 144 -14.36 -15.34 1.67
N HIS A 145 -14.42 -16.59 1.22
CA HIS A 145 -13.30 -17.25 0.56
C HIS A 145 -13.16 -16.70 -0.85
N TYR A 146 -11.98 -16.13 -1.14
CA TYR A 146 -11.70 -15.59 -2.47
C TYR A 146 -10.70 -16.44 -3.26
N GLY A 147 -9.80 -17.16 -2.59
CA GLY A 147 -8.89 -18.10 -3.25
C GLY A 147 -7.66 -18.43 -2.41
N ILE A 148 -6.61 -18.93 -3.07
CA ILE A 148 -5.30 -19.21 -2.47
C ILE A 148 -4.24 -18.50 -3.33
N ASN A 149 -3.34 -17.75 -2.68
CA ASN A 149 -2.17 -17.16 -3.33
C ASN A 149 -0.92 -17.56 -2.55
N ASP A 150 0.01 -18.25 -3.23
CA ASP A 150 1.27 -18.74 -2.64
C ASP A 150 1.05 -19.57 -1.35
N GLY A 151 0.06 -20.47 -1.39
CA GLY A 151 -0.33 -21.32 -0.25
C GLY A 151 -1.09 -20.61 0.88
N LYS A 152 -1.28 -19.27 0.81
CA LYS A 152 -2.08 -18.51 1.78
C LYS A 152 -3.49 -18.28 1.28
N GLU A 153 -4.46 -18.56 2.14
CA GLU A 153 -5.87 -18.27 1.90
C GLU A 153 -6.10 -16.77 1.75
N LEU A 154 -6.57 -16.34 0.59
CA LEU A 154 -7.07 -14.99 0.36
C LEU A 154 -8.50 -14.91 0.91
N LYS A 155 -8.63 -14.30 2.08
CA LYS A 155 -9.91 -13.97 2.70
C LYS A 155 -10.24 -12.51 2.43
N ARG A 156 -11.48 -12.26 2.01
CA ARG A 156 -12.04 -10.91 1.94
C ARG A 156 -13.05 -10.74 3.06
N THR A 157 -12.88 -9.69 3.84
CA THR A 157 -13.70 -9.42 5.02
C THR A 157 -14.61 -8.22 4.78
N THR A 158 -15.89 -8.35 5.09
CA THR A 158 -16.83 -7.23 5.05
C THR A 158 -17.15 -6.77 6.47
N HIS A 159 -16.98 -5.47 6.72
CA HIS A 159 -17.45 -4.77 7.90
C HIS A 159 -18.73 -4.01 7.55
N LEU A 160 -19.87 -4.51 8.00
CA LEU A 160 -21.16 -3.86 7.84
C LEU A 160 -21.41 -2.91 9.00
N LEU A 161 -21.66 -1.65 8.71
CA LEU A 161 -22.02 -0.59 9.66
C LEU A 161 -23.41 -0.05 9.30
N ARG A 162 -24.37 -0.19 10.22
CA ARG A 162 -25.68 0.45 10.12
C ARG A 162 -25.73 1.71 10.99
N CYS A 163 -26.15 2.81 10.40
CA CYS A 163 -26.43 4.07 11.08
C CYS A 163 -27.91 4.42 10.86
N GLU A 164 -28.57 4.98 11.86
CA GLU A 164 -29.94 5.52 11.74
C GLU A 164 -29.86 7.03 11.51
#